data_AF-A0A0N8KQD0-F1
#
_entry.id   AF-A0A0N8KQD0-F1
#
_cell.length_a   1.000
_cell.length_b   1.000
_cell.length_c   1.000
_cell.angle_alpha   90.00
_cell.angle_beta   90.00
_cell.angle_gamma   90.00
#
_symmetry.space_group_name_H-M   'P 1'
#
loop_
_entity.id
_entity.type
_entity.pdbx_description
1 polymer ?
#
loop_
_entity_poly.entity_id
_entity_poly.type
_entity_poly.pdbx_seq_one_letter_code
_entity_poly.pdbx_strand_id
1 'polypeptide(L)'
;MEWGKIKGWYALHSIGLDNLSLGRAYLIQEINDIEADFTRAAEYLNIAVDRLRYAGIQDYIPSSLMSRSELFIALRDFNKARHDLDEAMTIAERGEMGLHKADCRLGYARLYLAIGDKEKARGELAIAKEMIGKMGYHRRDGEVKELEERLKL
;
A
#
# COMPACT_ATOMS: atom_id res chain seq x y z
N MET A 1 -16.31 19.60 29.11
CA MET A 1 -17.00 19.40 27.83
C MET A 1 -15.98 19.53 26.71
N GLU A 2 -15.43 18.41 26.23
CA GLU A 2 -14.26 18.36 25.34
C GLU A 2 -14.67 18.10 23.88
N TRP A 3 -15.63 18.86 23.37
CA TRP A 3 -16.21 18.66 22.02
C TRP A 3 -15.31 19.14 20.87
N GLY A 4 -14.23 19.90 21.16
CA GLY A 4 -13.31 20.43 20.14
C GLY A 4 -12.31 19.42 19.60
N LYS A 5 -11.83 18.49 20.43
CA LYS A 5 -10.83 17.47 20.00
C LYS A 5 -11.45 16.39 19.12
N ILE A 6 -12.71 16.03 19.38
CA ILE A 6 -13.46 15.01 18.63
C ILE A 6 -13.65 15.45 17.17
N LYS A 7 -13.94 16.72 16.89
CA LYS A 7 -14.10 17.23 15.51
C LYS A 7 -12.80 17.26 14.71
N GLY A 8 -11.66 17.46 15.36
CA GLY A 8 -10.36 17.52 14.70
C GLY A 8 -9.94 16.17 14.11
N TRP A 9 -10.18 15.07 14.81
CA TRP A 9 -9.75 13.74 14.37
C TRP A 9 -10.56 13.22 13.19
N TYR A 10 -11.88 13.39 13.19
CA TYR A 10 -12.72 13.02 12.05
C TYR A 10 -12.39 13.83 10.80
N ALA A 11 -12.10 15.14 10.94
CA ALA A 11 -11.70 15.96 9.80
C ALA A 11 -10.36 15.50 9.20
N LEU A 12 -9.38 15.17 10.04
CA LEU A 12 -8.07 14.70 9.57
C LEU A 12 -8.14 13.31 8.95
N HIS A 13 -9.00 12.44 9.47
CA HIS A 13 -9.27 11.14 8.89
C HIS A 13 -9.84 11.26 7.46
N SER A 14 -10.89 12.05 7.28
CA SER A 14 -11.50 12.28 5.95
C SER A 14 -10.50 12.91 4.97
N ILE A 15 -9.76 13.95 5.40
CA ILE A 15 -8.71 14.56 4.58
C ILE A 15 -7.66 13.53 4.18
N GLY A 16 -7.25 12.65 5.10
CA GLY A 16 -6.30 11.57 4.82
C GLY A 16 -6.79 10.61 3.74
N LEU A 17 -8.07 10.21 3.78
CA LEU A 17 -8.67 9.33 2.78
C LEU A 17 -8.85 9.98 1.41
N ASP A 18 -9.20 11.28 1.38
CA ASP A 18 -9.29 12.04 0.13
C ASP A 18 -7.93 12.14 -0.56
N ASN A 19 -6.89 12.47 0.21
CA ASN A 19 -5.52 12.52 -0.29
C ASN A 19 -5.03 11.13 -0.73
N LEU A 20 -5.38 10.06 0.01
CA LEU A 20 -5.05 8.70 -0.39
C LEU A 20 -5.66 8.34 -1.75
N SER A 21 -6.92 8.72 -1.97
CA SER A 21 -7.63 8.44 -3.22
C SER A 21 -7.01 9.21 -4.39
N LEU A 22 -6.73 10.50 -4.21
CA LEU A 22 -6.07 11.33 -5.23
C LEU A 22 -4.65 10.84 -5.54
N GLY A 23 -3.85 10.56 -4.52
CA GLY A 23 -2.48 10.09 -4.67
C GLY A 23 -2.38 8.78 -5.45
N ARG A 24 -3.29 7.83 -5.18
CA ARG A 24 -3.39 6.58 -5.94
C ARG A 24 -3.81 6.80 -7.39
N ALA A 25 -4.78 7.69 -7.63
CA ALA A 25 -5.23 7.99 -8.98
C ALA A 25 -4.10 8.59 -9.83
N TYR A 26 -3.37 9.58 -9.29
CA TYR A 26 -2.18 10.13 -9.94
C TYR A 26 -1.12 9.06 -10.16
N LEU A 27 -0.81 8.23 -9.16
CA LEU A 27 0.18 7.16 -9.32
C LEU A 27 -0.15 6.22 -10.49
N ILE A 28 -1.40 5.77 -10.58
CA ILE A 28 -1.84 4.87 -11.66
C ILE A 28 -1.76 5.56 -13.04
N GLN A 29 -2.10 6.84 -13.10
CA GLN A 29 -1.99 7.61 -14.34
C GLN A 29 -0.53 7.66 -14.82
N GLU A 30 0.40 8.02 -13.93
CA GLU A 30 1.81 8.23 -14.27
C GLU A 30 2.55 6.92 -14.57
N ILE A 31 2.20 5.79 -13.93
CA ILE A 31 2.80 4.48 -14.24
C ILE A 31 2.62 4.07 -15.71
N ASN A 32 1.56 4.57 -16.37
CA ASN A 32 1.26 4.26 -17.76
C ASN A 32 1.74 5.35 -18.75
N ASP A 33 2.35 6.43 -18.26
CA ASP A 33 2.83 7.53 -19.08
C ASP A 33 4.30 7.33 -19.50
N ILE A 34 4.66 7.83 -20.68
CA ILE A 34 6.03 7.82 -21.23
C ILE A 34 6.89 8.86 -20.51
N GLU A 35 6.30 9.99 -20.12
CA GLU A 35 6.96 11.09 -19.40
C GLU A 35 6.44 11.17 -17.95
N ALA A 36 6.53 10.05 -17.22
CA ALA A 36 5.98 9.93 -15.87
C ALA A 36 6.51 10.99 -14.89
N ASP A 37 5.60 11.79 -14.31
CA ASP A 37 5.86 12.76 -13.25
C ASP A 37 5.08 12.41 -11.98
N PHE A 38 5.76 11.76 -11.05
CA PHE A 38 5.16 11.34 -9.78
C PHE A 38 5.02 12.45 -8.74
N THR A 39 5.29 13.71 -9.06
CA THR A 39 5.28 14.82 -8.09
C THR A 39 3.93 14.93 -7.35
N ARG A 40 2.81 14.91 -8.09
CA ARG A 40 1.47 14.97 -7.47
C ARG A 40 1.16 13.73 -6.64
N ALA A 41 1.49 12.54 -7.16
CA ALA A 41 1.31 11.30 -6.42
C ALA A 41 2.07 11.33 -5.09
N ALA A 42 3.32 11.82 -5.11
CA ALA A 42 4.15 11.97 -3.92
C ALA A 42 3.56 12.97 -2.90
N GLU A 43 3.11 14.13 -3.35
CA GLU A 43 2.49 15.14 -2.49
C GLU A 43 1.27 14.56 -1.76
N TYR A 44 0.31 14.01 -2.51
CA TYR A 44 -0.93 13.48 -1.95
C TYR A 44 -0.69 12.26 -1.05
N LEU A 45 0.18 11.32 -1.44
CA LEU A 45 0.45 10.13 -0.63
C LEU A 45 1.20 10.45 0.67
N ASN A 46 2.09 11.44 0.67
CA ASN A 46 2.74 11.90 1.89
C ASN A 46 1.73 12.54 2.86
N ILE A 47 0.87 13.43 2.35
CA ILE A 47 -0.20 14.03 3.16
C ILE A 47 -1.14 12.95 3.72
N ALA A 48 -1.51 11.97 2.91
CA ALA A 48 -2.38 10.87 3.35
C ALA A 48 -1.80 10.12 4.54
N VAL A 49 -0.54 9.70 4.47
CA VAL A 49 0.15 8.99 5.56
C VAL A 49 0.20 9.86 6.81
N ASP A 50 0.61 11.13 6.69
CA ASP A 50 0.74 12.03 7.84
C ASP A 50 -0.60 12.28 8.53
N ARG A 51 -1.66 12.50 7.76
CA ARG A 51 -3.01 12.79 8.28
C ARG A 51 -3.64 11.57 8.92
N LEU A 52 -3.50 10.39 8.32
CA LEU A 52 -4.03 9.14 8.88
C LEU A 52 -3.32 8.74 10.17
N ARG A 53 -1.99 8.96 10.26
CA ARG A 53 -1.26 8.80 11.52
C ARG A 53 -1.76 9.73 12.60
N TYR A 54 -1.92 11.01 12.27
CA TYR A 54 -2.38 12.00 13.25
C TYR A 54 -3.81 11.75 13.71
N ALA A 55 -4.68 11.25 12.83
CA ALA A 55 -6.05 10.87 13.19
C ALA A 55 -6.12 9.70 14.18
N GLY A 56 -5.05 8.90 14.30
CA GLY A 56 -4.93 7.81 15.28
C GLY A 56 -5.79 6.57 14.97
N ILE A 57 -6.50 6.55 13.84
CA ILE A 57 -7.30 5.40 13.40
C ILE A 57 -6.40 4.44 12.62
N GLN A 58 -6.05 3.31 13.25
CA GLN A 58 -5.01 2.42 12.73
C GLN A 58 -5.40 1.69 11.44
N ASP A 59 -6.69 1.44 11.21
CA ASP A 59 -7.17 0.60 10.10
C ASP A 59 -6.73 1.08 8.71
N TYR A 60 -6.53 2.39 8.56
CA TYR A 60 -6.19 2.99 7.26
C TYR A 60 -4.70 3.25 7.08
N ILE A 61 -3.91 3.15 8.15
CA ILE A 61 -2.47 3.38 8.09
C ILE A 61 -1.78 2.36 7.17
N PRO A 62 -2.05 1.03 7.28
CA PRO A 62 -1.46 0.05 6.36
C PRO A 62 -1.74 0.36 4.89
N SER A 63 -2.99 0.73 4.56
CA SER A 63 -3.39 1.05 3.18
C SER A 63 -2.64 2.26 2.62
N SER A 64 -2.41 3.28 3.45
CA SER A 64 -1.69 4.48 3.04
C SER A 64 -0.19 4.23 2.83
N LEU A 65 0.45 3.49 3.74
CA LEU A 65 1.84 3.06 3.63
C LEU A 65 2.05 2.18 2.41
N MET A 66 1.17 1.21 2.17
CA MET A 66 1.24 0.38 0.97
C MET A 66 1.17 1.21 -0.32
N SER A 67 0.24 2.17 -0.40
CA SER A 67 0.11 3.03 -1.59
C SER A 67 1.37 3.88 -1.82
N ARG A 68 1.97 4.38 -0.75
CA ARG A 68 3.24 5.13 -0.82
C ARG A 68 4.43 4.21 -1.15
N SER A 69 4.41 2.96 -0.73
CA SER A 69 5.42 1.98 -1.14
C SER A 69 5.40 1.72 -2.65
N GLU A 70 4.22 1.69 -3.28
CA GLU A 70 4.09 1.54 -4.74
C GLU A 70 4.69 2.73 -5.49
N LEU A 71 4.47 3.96 -4.99
CA LEU A 71 5.17 5.15 -5.47
C LEU A 71 6.69 5.00 -5.36
N PHE A 72 7.20 4.56 -4.21
CA PHE A 72 8.65 4.37 -4.04
C PHE A 72 9.23 3.28 -4.94
N ILE A 73 8.46 2.23 -5.23
CA ILE A 73 8.84 1.23 -6.24
C ILE A 73 8.96 1.88 -7.63
N ALA A 74 7.98 2.70 -8.02
CA ALA A 74 8.00 3.41 -9.31
C ALA A 74 9.19 4.38 -9.42
N LEU A 75 9.52 5.08 -8.33
CA LEU A 75 10.69 5.93 -8.20
C LEU A 75 12.03 5.18 -8.04
N ARG A 76 11.98 3.84 -7.96
CA ARG A 76 13.13 2.95 -7.70
C ARG A 76 13.84 3.21 -6.35
N ASP A 77 13.16 3.82 -5.40
CA ASP A 77 13.61 3.97 -4.01
C ASP A 77 13.17 2.76 -3.16
N PHE A 78 13.80 1.61 -3.45
CA PHE A 78 13.41 0.33 -2.86
C PHE A 78 13.58 0.26 -1.34
N ASN A 79 14.46 1.09 -0.77
CA ASN A 79 14.65 1.16 0.66
C ASN A 79 13.44 1.81 1.35
N LYS A 80 12.93 2.92 0.80
CA LYS A 80 11.71 3.53 1.34
C LYS A 80 10.47 2.68 1.09
N ALA A 81 10.38 2.03 -0.08
CA ALA A 81 9.30 1.08 -0.34
C ALA A 81 9.28 -0.06 0.68
N ARG A 82 10.44 -0.65 0.98
CA ARG A 82 10.57 -1.69 2.01
C ARG A 82 10.17 -1.18 3.38
N HIS A 83 10.65 0.00 3.76
CA HIS A 83 10.33 0.60 5.06
C HIS A 83 8.82 0.75 5.27
N ASP A 84 8.11 1.29 4.29
CA ASP A 84 6.65 1.45 4.35
C ASP A 84 5.93 0.09 4.43
N LEU A 85 6.39 -0.92 3.68
CA LEU A 85 5.82 -2.28 3.73
C LEU A 85 6.06 -2.98 5.07
N ASP A 86 7.27 -2.88 5.62
CA ASP A 86 7.64 -3.46 6.92
C ASP A 86 6.80 -2.85 8.05
N GLU A 87 6.56 -1.54 7.99
CA GLU A 87 5.70 -0.89 8.95
C GLU A 87 4.22 -1.29 8.78
N ALA A 88 3.71 -1.30 7.55
CA ALA A 88 2.34 -1.74 7.26
C ALA A 88 2.09 -3.18 7.74
N MET A 89 3.05 -4.09 7.50
CA MET A 89 3.01 -5.46 7.98
C MET A 89 3.01 -5.52 9.51
N THR A 90 3.88 -4.75 10.17
CA THR A 90 3.94 -4.70 11.64
C THR A 90 2.60 -4.27 12.26
N ILE A 91 1.95 -3.25 11.68
CA ILE A 91 0.63 -2.79 12.14
C ILE A 91 -0.41 -3.89 11.90
N ALA A 92 -0.44 -4.49 10.71
CA ALA A 92 -1.39 -5.53 10.36
C ALA A 92 -1.21 -6.79 11.23
N GLU A 93 0.02 -7.14 11.60
CA GLU A 93 0.34 -8.23 12.53
C GLU A 93 -0.21 -7.97 13.92
N ARG A 94 0.10 -6.80 14.49
CA ARG A 94 -0.36 -6.42 15.83
C ARG A 94 -1.87 -6.27 15.94
N GLY A 95 -2.53 -5.80 14.88
CA GLY A 95 -3.97 -5.66 14.81
C GLY A 95 -4.72 -6.90 14.32
N GLU A 96 -4.03 -8.02 14.10
CA GLU A 96 -4.60 -9.25 13.53
C GLU A 96 -5.38 -9.03 12.20
N MET A 97 -4.94 -8.04 11.41
CA MET A 97 -5.63 -7.56 10.21
C MET A 97 -5.31 -8.44 8.98
N GLY A 98 -5.92 -9.61 8.90
CA GLY A 98 -5.64 -10.62 7.86
C GLY A 98 -5.62 -10.09 6.41
N LEU A 99 -6.59 -9.26 6.03
CA LEU A 99 -6.66 -8.67 4.69
C LEU A 99 -5.46 -7.75 4.40
N HIS A 100 -5.05 -6.92 5.38
CA HIS A 100 -3.88 -6.05 5.23
C HIS A 100 -2.58 -6.84 5.18
N LYS A 101 -2.47 -7.97 5.90
CA LYS A 101 -1.31 -8.86 5.78
C LYS A 101 -1.19 -9.42 4.37
N ALA A 102 -2.29 -9.91 3.78
CA ALA A 102 -2.30 -10.43 2.41
C ALA A 102 -1.91 -9.33 1.40
N ASP A 103 -2.46 -8.13 1.57
CA ASP A 103 -2.13 -6.96 0.76
C ASP A 103 -0.64 -6.60 0.88
N CYS A 104 -0.06 -6.59 2.09
CA CYS A 104 1.38 -6.36 2.28
C CYS A 104 2.25 -7.43 1.60
N ARG A 105 1.83 -8.71 1.61
CA ARG A 105 2.53 -9.79 0.89
C ARG A 105 2.55 -9.56 -0.62
N LEU A 106 1.45 -9.08 -1.21
CA LEU A 106 1.45 -8.65 -2.62
C LEU A 106 2.41 -7.47 -2.86
N GLY A 107 2.44 -6.51 -1.94
CA GLY A 107 3.40 -5.39 -1.96
C GLY A 107 4.86 -5.86 -1.95
N TYR A 108 5.21 -6.81 -1.08
CA TYR A 108 6.55 -7.41 -1.07
C TYR A 108 6.86 -8.15 -2.37
N ALA A 109 5.89 -8.89 -2.93
CA ALA A 109 6.08 -9.55 -4.22
C ALA A 109 6.42 -8.54 -5.33
N ARG A 110 5.70 -7.40 -5.39
CA ARG A 110 6.01 -6.29 -6.31
C ARG A 110 7.40 -5.71 -6.09
N LEU A 111 7.76 -5.47 -4.83
CA LEU A 111 9.07 -4.93 -4.47
C LEU A 111 10.20 -5.85 -4.91
N TYR A 112 10.13 -7.14 -4.57
CA TYR A 112 11.17 -8.11 -4.94
C TYR A 112 11.26 -8.28 -6.45
N LEU A 113 10.12 -8.29 -7.15
CA LEU A 113 10.09 -8.32 -8.61
C LEU A 113 10.79 -7.10 -9.20
N ALA A 114 10.54 -5.89 -8.67
CA ALA A 114 11.18 -4.66 -9.13
C ALA A 114 12.70 -4.61 -8.86
N ILE A 115 13.16 -5.24 -7.77
CA ILE A 115 14.59 -5.40 -7.45
C ILE A 115 15.25 -6.49 -8.33
N GLY A 116 14.46 -7.37 -8.96
CA GLY A 116 14.93 -8.49 -9.77
C GLY A 116 15.09 -9.81 -9.00
N ASP A 117 14.72 -9.85 -7.71
CA ASP A 117 14.76 -11.06 -6.87
C ASP A 117 13.47 -11.88 -7.07
N LYS A 118 13.40 -12.58 -8.21
CA LYS A 118 12.21 -13.33 -8.62
C LYS A 118 11.87 -14.48 -7.66
N GLU A 119 12.86 -15.10 -7.03
CA GLU A 119 12.63 -16.19 -6.08
C GLU A 119 11.88 -15.68 -4.85
N LYS A 120 12.31 -14.57 -4.25
CA LYS A 120 11.56 -13.96 -3.14
C LYS A 120 10.19 -13.45 -3.58
N ALA A 121 10.09 -12.88 -4.78
CA ALA A 121 8.81 -12.42 -5.30
C ALA A 121 7.78 -13.56 -5.42
N ARG A 122 8.21 -14.75 -5.90
CA ARG A 122 7.38 -15.96 -5.96
C ARG A 122 6.97 -16.45 -4.58
N GLY A 123 7.90 -16.45 -3.63
CA GLY A 123 7.63 -16.85 -2.25
C GLY A 123 6.55 -15.98 -1.60
N GLU A 124 6.67 -14.66 -1.72
CA GLU A 124 5.68 -13.72 -1.17
C GLU A 124 4.31 -13.82 -1.87
N LEU A 125 4.31 -14.00 -3.20
CA LEU A 125 3.08 -14.21 -3.96
C LEU A 125 2.37 -15.51 -3.55
N ALA A 126 3.10 -16.60 -3.34
CA ALA A 126 2.52 -17.87 -2.91
C ALA A 126 1.82 -17.73 -1.54
N ILE A 127 2.47 -17.04 -0.59
CA ILE A 127 1.88 -16.75 0.73
C ILE A 127 0.63 -15.88 0.57
N ALA A 128 0.70 -14.81 -0.23
CA ALA A 128 -0.44 -13.93 -0.48
C ALA A 128 -1.64 -14.71 -1.05
N LYS A 129 -1.41 -15.58 -2.05
CA LYS A 129 -2.44 -16.42 -2.67
C LYS A 129 -3.11 -17.35 -1.67
N GLU A 130 -2.33 -18.03 -0.84
CA GLU A 130 -2.86 -18.92 0.18
C GLU A 130 -3.76 -18.14 1.16
N MET A 131 -3.31 -16.97 1.61
CA MET A 131 -4.08 -16.12 2.51
C MET A 131 -5.38 -15.62 1.86
N ILE A 132 -5.31 -15.13 0.61
CA ILE A 132 -6.46 -14.67 -0.16
C ILE A 132 -7.48 -15.79 -0.33
N GLY A 133 -7.04 -17.00 -0.70
CA GLY A 133 -7.91 -18.16 -0.87
C GLY A 133 -8.60 -18.57 0.43
N LYS A 134 -7.86 -18.64 1.55
CA LYS A 134 -8.42 -18.99 2.87
C LYS A 134 -9.46 -17.98 3.35
N MET A 135 -9.27 -16.69 3.05
CA MET A 135 -10.19 -15.63 3.49
C MET A 135 -11.31 -15.33 2.47
N GLY A 136 -11.29 -15.94 1.27
CA GLY A 136 -12.21 -15.59 0.19
C GLY A 136 -12.07 -14.15 -0.31
N TYR A 137 -10.85 -13.60 -0.26
CA TYR A 137 -10.59 -12.18 -0.54
C TYR A 137 -10.39 -11.88 -2.05
N HIS A 138 -11.41 -12.17 -2.85
CA HIS A 138 -11.35 -12.13 -4.32
C HIS A 138 -11.06 -10.75 -4.94
N ARG A 139 -11.07 -9.67 -4.16
CA ARG A 139 -10.73 -8.32 -4.64
C ARG A 139 -9.32 -8.26 -5.23
N ARG A 140 -8.41 -9.12 -4.78
CA ARG A 140 -6.99 -9.14 -5.21
C ARG A 140 -6.67 -10.17 -6.28
N ASP A 141 -7.66 -10.89 -6.80
CA ASP A 141 -7.44 -11.93 -7.81
C ASP A 141 -6.79 -11.36 -9.10
N GLY A 142 -7.15 -10.14 -9.49
CA GLY A 142 -6.53 -9.46 -10.63
C GLY A 142 -5.05 -9.16 -10.42
N GLU A 143 -4.67 -8.74 -9.21
CA GLU A 143 -3.28 -8.43 -8.84
C GLU A 143 -2.42 -9.69 -8.73
N VAL A 144 -3.00 -10.78 -8.21
CA VAL A 144 -2.36 -12.10 -8.22
C VAL A 144 -2.05 -12.50 -9.65
N LYS A 145 -3.05 -12.44 -10.54
CA LYS A 145 -2.88 -12.84 -11.94
C LYS A 145 -1.81 -12.02 -12.65
N GLU A 146 -1.81 -10.70 -12.47
CA GLU A 146 -0.77 -9.81 -13.03
C GLU A 146 0.64 -10.23 -12.58
N LEU A 147 0.82 -10.51 -11.28
CA LEU A 147 2.11 -10.92 -10.74
C LEU A 147 2.54 -12.31 -11.23
N GLU A 148 1.61 -13.25 -11.39
CA GLU A 148 1.87 -14.57 -11.99
C GLU A 148 2.40 -14.43 -13.42
N GLU A 149 1.70 -13.64 -14.25
CA GLU A 149 2.11 -13.38 -15.64
C GLU A 149 3.51 -12.76 -15.71
N ARG A 150 3.81 -11.78 -14.86
CA ARG A 150 5.13 -11.14 -14.79
C ARG A 150 6.24 -12.06 -14.28
N LEU A 151 5.92 -12.99 -13.38
CA LEU A 151 6.85 -13.99 -12.84
C LEU A 151 6.97 -15.25 -13.72
N LYS A 152 6.14 -15.34 -14.77
CA LYS A 152 6.01 -16.51 -15.66
C LYS A 152 5.70 -17.79 -14.87
N LEU A 153 4.81 -17.68 -13.89
CA LEU A 153 4.20 -18.81 -13.17
C LEU A 153 2.92 -19.24 -13.89
#